data_AF-A0A2U9IKT3-F1
#
_entry.id   AF-A0A2U9IKT3-F1
#
_cell.length_a   1.000
_cell.length_b   1.000
_cell.length_c   1.000
_cell.angle_alpha   90.00
_cell.angle_beta   90.00
_cell.angle_gamma   90.00
#
_symmetry.space_group_name_H-M   'P 1'
#
loop_
_entity.id
_entity.type
_entity.pdbx_description
1 polymer ?
#
loop_
_entity_poly.entity_id
_entity_poly.type
_entity_poly.pdbx_seq_one_letter_code
_entity_poly.pdbx_strand_id
1 'polypeptide(L)'
;MKALLITGELAYPIVRDSIKNLKGHDVEIKVLKYPVAALMSVKYILENLKDVDLHNYDIIILPGLVYGDAKIIEDTYGIKTVKGTENAWDIPLVIDAINRGIELSTLYPADKILGNAKSMEINKILSSIEEEQTIAFEEGIKIPLYPPPFRIFLELDPLYSDDKIIEEIERTRKYVDVYVIGFPVGHDDIDEVRRKIKKVVDLGVVVGIDSDSPREIIEGVNSGAKFVFNINEVNNDKLDKIKKNSAFVVAPFNPTNRAEIVIQLAKKLKNEGFEKLILDPVLSPPLQGMVESIVSYYRIRKELSNFPMLMGGLNATELIDADSHGINALLTAVAGELGISSILTMEKGKTRWSSWELKEASKMVTIALKQGRAPKDLGIDLLILKDKKIYETQEKLNNYIEVEHNEAEMDSAGYAKIFLNRNEKKIALSFYGKEIVNLKGEEGLSLGRELIKRVNISPQHALYIGYELAKAEIALNLDKNYIQDTPLFKRLHKNDNSNS
;
A
#
# COMPACT_ATOMS: atom_id res chain seq x y z
N MET A 1 -37.81 -2.53 8.48
CA MET A 1 -37.10 -3.38 9.44
C MET A 1 -36.71 -2.53 10.63
N LYS A 2 -37.09 -2.96 11.83
CA LYS A 2 -36.64 -2.39 13.11
C LYS A 2 -35.54 -3.27 13.71
N ALA A 3 -34.35 -2.72 13.89
CA ALA A 3 -33.16 -3.46 14.32
C ALA A 3 -32.66 -3.00 15.69
N LEU A 4 -32.24 -3.95 16.53
CA LEU A 4 -31.57 -3.68 17.80
C LEU A 4 -30.07 -3.96 17.68
N LEU A 5 -29.24 -2.92 17.77
CA LEU A 5 -27.78 -3.04 17.83
C LEU A 5 -27.33 -3.23 19.28
N ILE A 6 -26.63 -4.32 19.56
CA ILE A 6 -25.99 -4.53 20.86
C ILE A 6 -24.57 -3.99 20.81
N THR A 7 -24.16 -3.21 21.81
CA THR A 7 -22.78 -2.73 21.93
C THR A 7 -22.33 -2.59 23.38
N GLY A 8 -21.03 -2.42 23.58
CA GLY A 8 -20.42 -2.10 24.88
C GLY A 8 -20.15 -0.59 25.02
N GLU A 9 -19.73 -0.17 26.19
CA GLU A 9 -19.59 1.25 26.55
C GLU A 9 -18.56 1.99 25.67
N LEU A 10 -17.39 1.40 25.41
CA LEU A 10 -16.33 2.05 24.63
C LEU A 10 -16.66 2.16 23.14
N ALA A 11 -17.46 1.24 22.61
CA ALA A 11 -17.84 1.24 21.20
C ALA A 11 -19.08 2.11 20.93
N TYR A 12 -19.87 2.45 21.96
CA TYR A 12 -21.11 3.21 21.80
C TYR A 12 -20.94 4.55 21.05
N PRO A 13 -19.93 5.40 21.33
CA PRO A 13 -19.76 6.65 20.58
C PRO A 13 -19.59 6.40 19.08
N ILE A 14 -18.80 5.38 18.71
CA ILE A 14 -18.53 5.01 17.32
C ILE A 14 -19.79 4.44 16.66
N VAL A 15 -20.51 3.54 17.35
CA VAL A 15 -21.76 2.94 16.83
C VAL A 15 -22.83 4.01 16.61
N ARG A 16 -22.97 4.95 17.55
CA ARG A 16 -23.92 6.06 17.43
C ARG A 16 -23.58 6.94 16.24
N ASP A 17 -22.31 7.26 16.07
CA ASP A 17 -21.87 8.14 14.99
C ASP A 17 -21.96 7.43 13.62
N SER A 18 -21.74 6.10 13.55
CA SER A 18 -21.85 5.33 12.31
C SER A 18 -23.28 5.20 11.78
N ILE A 19 -24.28 5.21 12.67
CA ILE A 19 -25.69 5.15 12.26
C ILE A 19 -26.36 6.52 12.06
N LYS A 20 -25.70 7.62 12.42
CA LYS A 20 -26.29 8.98 12.42
C LYS A 20 -26.83 9.41 11.04
N ASN A 21 -26.20 8.93 9.97
CA ASN A 21 -26.55 9.29 8.59
C ASN A 21 -27.41 8.23 7.88
N LEU A 22 -27.82 7.15 8.57
CA LEU A 22 -28.70 6.13 8.00
C LEU A 22 -30.12 6.69 7.85
N LYS A 23 -30.50 7.04 6.62
CA LYS A 23 -31.86 7.50 6.31
C LYS A 23 -32.77 6.30 6.03
N GLY A 24 -33.97 6.29 6.65
CA GLY A 24 -35.00 5.29 6.36
C GLY A 24 -34.86 3.95 7.09
N HIS A 25 -34.03 3.88 8.13
CA HIS A 25 -33.87 2.68 8.95
C HIS A 25 -34.22 2.97 10.42
N ASP A 26 -35.00 2.09 11.03
CA ASP A 26 -35.36 2.16 12.45
C ASP A 26 -34.36 1.30 13.23
N VAL A 27 -33.36 1.93 13.83
CA VAL A 27 -32.22 1.26 14.48
C VAL A 27 -32.06 1.83 15.88
N GLU A 28 -32.25 0.98 16.88
CA GLU A 28 -32.01 1.33 18.29
C GLU A 28 -30.70 0.72 18.79
N ILE A 29 -30.01 1.41 19.68
CA ILE A 29 -28.75 0.93 20.27
C ILE A 29 -28.99 0.56 21.74
N LYS A 30 -28.73 -0.70 22.09
CA LYS A 30 -28.65 -1.15 23.48
C LYS A 30 -27.19 -1.23 23.91
N VAL A 31 -26.81 -0.34 24.83
CA VAL A 31 -25.49 -0.37 25.47
C VAL A 31 -25.55 -1.29 26.68
N LEU A 32 -24.69 -2.30 26.70
CA LEU A 32 -24.48 -3.17 27.85
C LEU A 32 -23.37 -2.60 28.74
N LYS A 33 -23.47 -2.81 30.06
CA LYS A 33 -22.47 -2.40 31.05
C LYS A 33 -21.22 -3.29 30.99
N TYR A 34 -20.56 -3.24 29.84
CA TYR A 34 -19.37 -4.01 29.53
C TYR A 34 -18.42 -3.11 28.73
N PRO A 35 -17.15 -2.94 29.16
CA PRO A 35 -16.26 -1.95 28.55
C PRO A 35 -15.99 -2.22 27.07
N VAL A 36 -15.60 -3.45 26.72
CA VAL A 36 -15.18 -3.83 25.36
C VAL A 36 -16.17 -4.83 24.75
N ALA A 37 -16.89 -4.42 23.72
CA ALA A 37 -17.93 -5.23 23.09
C ALA A 37 -17.42 -6.59 22.56
N ALA A 38 -16.19 -6.64 22.03
CA ALA A 38 -15.55 -7.84 21.50
C ALA A 38 -15.24 -8.92 22.57
N LEU A 39 -15.23 -8.55 23.85
CA LEU A 39 -14.96 -9.46 24.96
C LEU A 39 -16.24 -10.00 25.61
N MET A 40 -17.42 -9.65 25.08
CA MET A 40 -18.69 -10.19 25.55
C MET A 40 -18.90 -11.62 25.03
N SER A 41 -19.60 -12.44 25.81
CA SER A 41 -20.14 -13.73 25.34
C SER A 41 -21.62 -13.59 24.98
N VAL A 42 -22.11 -14.43 24.06
CA VAL A 42 -23.55 -14.48 23.72
C VAL A 42 -24.39 -14.75 24.97
N LYS A 43 -23.92 -15.58 25.90
CA LYS A 43 -24.61 -15.85 27.17
C LYS A 43 -24.73 -14.61 28.05
N TYR A 44 -23.68 -13.80 28.15
CA TYR A 44 -23.74 -12.54 28.89
C TYR A 44 -24.77 -11.57 28.27
N ILE A 45 -24.81 -11.48 26.93
CA ILE A 45 -25.79 -10.67 26.23
C ILE A 45 -27.21 -11.18 26.51
N LEU A 46 -27.42 -12.49 26.39
CA LEU A 46 -28.71 -13.14 26.68
C LEU A 46 -29.24 -12.78 28.07
N GLU A 47 -28.40 -12.85 29.09
CA GLU A 47 -28.74 -12.49 30.47
C GLU A 47 -29.15 -11.02 30.62
N ASN A 48 -28.49 -10.11 29.90
CA ASN A 48 -28.78 -8.67 29.95
C ASN A 48 -29.96 -8.24 29.05
N LEU A 49 -30.52 -9.17 28.26
CA LEU A 49 -31.69 -8.93 27.44
C LEU A 49 -33.01 -9.32 28.14
N LYS A 50 -32.96 -9.97 29.31
CA LYS A 50 -34.15 -10.48 30.02
C LYS A 50 -35.20 -9.40 30.33
N ASP A 51 -34.74 -8.20 30.68
CA ASP A 51 -35.60 -7.08 31.07
C ASP A 51 -35.85 -6.09 29.90
N VAL A 52 -35.51 -6.49 28.67
CA VAL A 52 -35.71 -5.66 27.48
C VAL A 52 -36.94 -6.15 26.75
N ASP A 53 -37.89 -5.26 26.45
CA ASP A 53 -38.99 -5.58 25.54
C ASP A 53 -38.44 -5.71 24.11
N LEU A 54 -38.36 -6.96 23.64
CA LEU A 54 -37.81 -7.28 22.33
C LEU A 54 -38.89 -7.45 21.25
N HIS A 55 -40.19 -7.44 21.60
CA HIS A 55 -41.27 -7.81 20.66
C HIS A 55 -41.42 -6.86 19.47
N ASN A 56 -40.87 -5.65 19.57
CA ASN A 56 -40.95 -4.65 18.50
C ASN A 56 -39.80 -4.75 17.49
N TYR A 57 -38.81 -5.63 17.67
CA TYR A 57 -37.65 -5.74 16.78
C TYR A 57 -37.78 -6.92 15.84
N ASP A 58 -37.45 -6.68 14.57
CA ASP A 58 -37.37 -7.72 13.54
C ASP A 58 -36.06 -8.50 13.62
N ILE A 59 -34.99 -7.87 14.11
CA ILE A 59 -33.65 -8.45 14.17
C ILE A 59 -32.79 -7.85 15.29
N ILE A 60 -31.96 -8.71 15.90
CA ILE A 60 -30.92 -8.32 16.85
C ILE A 60 -29.55 -8.53 16.19
N ILE A 61 -28.71 -7.49 16.21
CA ILE A 61 -27.37 -7.53 15.62
C ILE A 61 -26.35 -7.40 16.75
N LEU A 62 -25.55 -8.44 16.92
CA LEU A 62 -24.47 -8.48 17.90
C LEU A 62 -23.18 -7.88 17.31
N PRO A 63 -22.23 -7.40 18.14
CA PRO A 63 -20.88 -7.11 17.66
C PRO A 63 -20.25 -8.36 17.01
N GLY A 64 -19.56 -8.19 15.89
CA GLY A 64 -19.05 -9.32 15.11
C GLY A 64 -18.10 -10.24 15.88
N LEU A 65 -17.34 -9.69 16.83
CA LEU A 65 -16.33 -10.41 17.61
C LEU A 65 -16.86 -11.08 18.89
N VAL A 66 -18.17 -11.02 19.19
CA VAL A 66 -18.74 -11.67 20.37
C VAL A 66 -18.46 -13.17 20.35
N TYR A 67 -18.06 -13.71 21.51
CA TYR A 67 -17.78 -15.14 21.66
C TYR A 67 -19.07 -15.97 21.83
N GLY A 68 -19.20 -17.03 21.03
CA GLY A 68 -20.37 -17.93 21.02
C GLY A 68 -21.24 -17.79 19.78
N ASP A 69 -22.24 -18.67 19.66
CA ASP A 69 -23.22 -18.69 18.56
C ASP A 69 -24.43 -17.82 18.91
N ALA A 70 -24.72 -16.80 18.09
CA ALA A 70 -25.84 -15.88 18.28
C ALA A 70 -27.20 -16.60 18.22
N LYS A 71 -27.26 -17.79 17.64
CA LYS A 71 -28.46 -18.62 17.54
C LYS A 71 -29.11 -18.90 18.90
N ILE A 72 -28.32 -18.93 19.97
CA ILE A 72 -28.83 -19.10 21.34
C ILE A 72 -29.86 -18.01 21.72
N ILE A 73 -29.64 -16.76 21.30
CA ILE A 73 -30.56 -15.65 21.57
C ILE A 73 -31.82 -15.79 20.69
N GLU A 74 -31.64 -16.17 19.43
CA GLU A 74 -32.73 -16.42 18.49
C GLU A 74 -33.66 -17.54 18.98
N ASP A 75 -33.09 -18.67 19.40
CA ASP A 75 -33.83 -19.81 19.95
C ASP A 75 -34.60 -19.44 21.25
N THR A 76 -34.10 -18.46 22.02
CA THR A 76 -34.71 -18.05 23.29
C THR A 76 -35.86 -17.06 23.11
N TYR A 77 -35.69 -16.06 22.22
CA TYR A 77 -36.67 -14.97 22.04
C TYR A 77 -37.50 -15.08 20.77
N GLY A 78 -37.18 -16.01 19.87
CA GLY A 78 -37.85 -16.16 18.57
C GLY A 78 -37.58 -15.02 17.59
N ILE A 79 -36.56 -14.20 17.84
CA ILE A 79 -36.20 -13.04 17.02
C ILE A 79 -34.87 -13.33 16.33
N LYS A 80 -34.82 -13.09 15.02
CA LYS A 80 -33.62 -13.32 14.22
C LYS A 80 -32.43 -12.62 14.86
N THR A 81 -31.37 -13.37 15.14
CA THR A 81 -30.17 -12.82 15.80
C THR A 81 -28.92 -13.19 15.01
N VAL A 82 -28.19 -12.17 14.56
CA VAL A 82 -26.99 -12.35 13.73
C VAL A 82 -25.77 -11.67 14.34
N LYS A 83 -24.57 -12.10 13.93
CA LYS A 83 -23.34 -11.34 14.17
C LYS A 83 -23.19 -10.26 13.11
N GLY A 84 -23.04 -9.04 13.57
CA GLY A 84 -22.70 -7.89 12.75
C GLY A 84 -21.22 -7.88 12.37
N THR A 85 -20.71 -6.68 12.05
CA THR A 85 -19.32 -6.47 11.67
C THR A 85 -18.40 -6.43 12.89
N GLU A 86 -17.13 -6.75 12.68
CA GLU A 86 -16.05 -6.54 13.63
C GLU A 86 -15.75 -5.06 13.88
N ASN A 87 -15.99 -4.19 12.88
CA ASN A 87 -15.69 -2.77 12.93
C ASN A 87 -16.99 -1.95 12.99
N ALA A 88 -17.24 -1.26 14.10
CA ALA A 88 -18.47 -0.49 14.33
C ALA A 88 -18.80 0.55 13.24
N TRP A 89 -17.79 1.03 12.49
CA TRP A 89 -17.98 1.92 11.35
C TRP A 89 -18.65 1.27 10.14
N ASP A 90 -18.56 -0.05 10.01
CA ASP A 90 -19.08 -0.81 8.87
C ASP A 90 -20.53 -1.30 9.13
N ILE A 91 -21.15 -0.89 10.24
CA ILE A 91 -22.55 -1.19 10.58
C ILE A 91 -23.55 -0.76 9.48
N PRO A 92 -23.38 0.39 8.79
CA PRO A 92 -24.24 0.73 7.66
C PRO A 92 -24.28 -0.35 6.56
N LEU A 93 -23.14 -1.00 6.27
CA LEU A 93 -23.07 -2.11 5.30
C LEU A 93 -23.85 -3.33 5.77
N VAL A 94 -23.77 -3.64 7.07
CA VAL A 94 -24.53 -4.74 7.68
C VAL A 94 -26.03 -4.48 7.53
N ILE A 95 -26.49 -3.26 7.82
CA ILE A 95 -27.91 -2.89 7.73
C ILE A 95 -28.40 -2.92 6.27
N ASP A 96 -27.64 -2.35 5.32
CA ASP A 96 -27.97 -2.41 3.90
C ASP A 96 -28.03 -3.86 3.38
N ALA A 97 -27.08 -4.71 3.79
CA ALA A 97 -27.06 -6.12 3.43
C ALA A 97 -28.32 -6.86 3.90
N ILE A 98 -28.72 -6.67 5.17
CA ILE A 98 -29.92 -7.29 5.72
C ILE A 98 -31.17 -6.81 4.96
N ASN A 99 -31.27 -5.52 4.64
CA ASN A 99 -32.39 -4.98 3.87
C ASN A 99 -32.46 -5.54 2.44
N ARG A 100 -31.33 -5.89 1.84
CA ARG A 100 -31.25 -6.57 0.54
C ARG A 100 -31.55 -8.08 0.64
N GLY A 101 -31.84 -8.59 1.82
CA GLY A 101 -32.12 -10.00 2.06
C GLY A 101 -30.87 -10.89 2.13
N ILE A 102 -29.68 -10.31 2.33
CA ILE A 102 -28.46 -11.09 2.53
C ILE A 102 -28.53 -11.74 3.92
N GLU A 103 -28.36 -13.06 3.96
CA GLU A 103 -28.37 -13.82 5.20
C GLU A 103 -27.00 -13.75 5.89
N LEU A 104 -26.97 -13.16 7.09
CA LEU A 104 -25.76 -13.02 7.90
C LEU A 104 -25.60 -14.20 8.87
N SER A 105 -24.36 -14.52 9.22
CA SER A 105 -24.04 -15.66 10.08
C SER A 105 -24.35 -15.39 11.55
N THR A 106 -24.79 -16.42 12.27
CA THR A 106 -24.89 -16.42 13.74
C THR A 106 -23.54 -16.72 14.41
N LEU A 107 -22.60 -17.31 13.67
CA LEU A 107 -21.33 -17.81 14.18
C LEU A 107 -20.16 -16.90 13.82
N TYR A 108 -20.14 -16.38 12.60
CA TYR A 108 -19.04 -15.58 12.06
C TYR A 108 -19.44 -14.10 11.90
N PRO A 109 -18.48 -13.17 12.02
CA PRO A 109 -18.72 -11.76 11.70
C PRO A 109 -19.22 -11.56 10.26
N ALA A 110 -20.07 -10.55 10.07
CA ALA A 110 -20.64 -10.18 8.77
C ALA A 110 -19.58 -9.88 7.71
N ASP A 111 -18.38 -9.45 8.10
CA ASP A 111 -17.27 -9.12 7.21
C ASP A 111 -16.88 -10.28 6.28
N LYS A 112 -17.07 -11.54 6.71
CA LYS A 112 -16.81 -12.73 5.87
C LYS A 112 -17.76 -12.84 4.67
N ILE A 113 -18.95 -12.25 4.78
CA ILE A 113 -20.01 -12.31 3.77
C ILE A 113 -19.99 -11.04 2.91
N LEU A 114 -19.61 -9.90 3.50
CA LEU A 114 -19.75 -8.57 2.88
C LEU A 114 -18.53 -8.07 2.10
N GLY A 115 -17.49 -8.89 1.90
CA GLY A 115 -16.23 -8.49 1.24
C GLY A 115 -16.43 -7.76 -0.10
N ASN A 116 -17.29 -8.28 -0.98
CA ASN A 116 -17.55 -7.65 -2.29
C ASN A 116 -18.29 -6.30 -2.19
N ALA A 117 -19.22 -6.17 -1.23
CA ALA A 117 -19.95 -4.93 -1.01
C ALA A 117 -19.01 -3.81 -0.51
N LYS A 118 -18.06 -4.17 0.38
CA LYS A 118 -17.04 -3.25 0.90
C LYS A 118 -16.14 -2.72 -0.22
N SER A 119 -15.69 -3.58 -1.14
CA SER A 119 -14.89 -3.15 -2.29
C SER A 119 -15.64 -2.20 -3.24
N MET A 120 -16.94 -2.43 -3.47
CA MET A 120 -17.77 -1.51 -4.26
C MET A 120 -17.94 -0.14 -3.60
N GLU A 121 -18.14 -0.11 -2.28
CA GLU A 121 -18.24 1.14 -1.52
C GLU A 121 -16.92 1.94 -1.58
N ILE A 122 -15.79 1.27 -1.38
CA ILE A 122 -14.45 1.87 -1.50
C ILE A 122 -14.28 2.54 -2.87
N ASN A 123 -14.57 1.81 -3.95
CA ASN A 123 -14.44 2.35 -5.30
C ASN A 123 -15.36 3.56 -5.52
N LYS A 124 -16.60 3.51 -5.01
CA LYS A 124 -17.52 4.65 -5.07
C LYS A 124 -16.98 5.88 -4.35
N ILE A 125 -16.39 5.69 -3.15
CA ILE A 125 -15.75 6.79 -2.40
C ILE A 125 -14.60 7.37 -3.21
N LEU A 126 -13.69 6.53 -3.72
CA LEU A 126 -12.54 6.97 -4.50
C LEU A 126 -12.96 7.74 -5.77
N SER A 127 -13.96 7.25 -6.51
CA SER A 127 -14.51 7.95 -7.68
C SER A 127 -15.14 9.30 -7.32
N SER A 128 -15.93 9.37 -6.25
CA SER A 128 -16.53 10.65 -5.83
C SER A 128 -15.47 11.69 -5.46
N ILE A 129 -14.36 11.26 -4.85
CA ILE A 129 -13.27 12.15 -4.46
C ILE A 129 -12.51 12.66 -5.70
N GLU A 130 -12.33 11.83 -6.73
CA GLU A 130 -11.77 12.28 -8.00
C GLU A 130 -12.67 13.31 -8.71
N GLU A 131 -13.99 13.23 -8.57
CA GLU A 131 -14.92 14.21 -9.16
C GLU A 131 -15.00 15.51 -8.36
N GLU A 132 -14.99 15.42 -7.03
CA GLU A 132 -15.14 16.56 -6.10
C GLU A 132 -13.83 17.32 -5.83
N GLN A 133 -12.69 16.87 -6.38
CA GLN A 133 -11.38 17.42 -6.07
C GLN A 133 -11.26 18.92 -6.42
N THR A 134 -10.55 19.66 -5.59
CA THR A 134 -10.12 21.03 -5.95
C THR A 134 -8.84 20.94 -6.77
N ILE A 135 -8.93 21.30 -8.04
CA ILE A 135 -7.81 21.24 -8.99
C ILE A 135 -6.98 22.52 -8.90
N ALA A 136 -5.67 22.40 -8.71
CA ALA A 136 -4.76 23.55 -8.79
C ALA A 136 -4.49 23.94 -10.24
N PHE A 137 -4.16 22.96 -11.09
CA PHE A 137 -4.01 23.11 -12.53
C PHE A 137 -4.05 21.74 -13.23
N GLU A 138 -4.05 21.76 -14.56
CA GLU A 138 -3.94 20.57 -15.40
C GLU A 138 -2.72 20.68 -16.33
N GLU A 139 -1.93 19.61 -16.40
CA GLU A 139 -0.82 19.45 -17.33
C GLU A 139 -0.62 17.96 -17.63
N GLY A 140 -1.35 17.43 -18.62
CA GLY A 140 -1.44 15.99 -18.92
C GLY A 140 -2.27 15.20 -17.90
N ILE A 141 -2.21 15.59 -16.63
CA ILE A 141 -3.06 15.12 -15.52
C ILE A 141 -3.58 16.29 -14.68
N LYS A 142 -4.64 16.06 -13.92
CA LYS A 142 -5.14 16.99 -12.89
C LYS A 142 -4.26 16.92 -11.65
N ILE A 143 -3.68 18.06 -11.25
CA ILE A 143 -2.96 18.19 -9.98
C ILE A 143 -3.91 18.73 -8.91
N PRO A 144 -4.23 17.95 -7.86
CA PRO A 144 -5.06 18.40 -6.76
C PRO A 144 -4.35 19.50 -5.97
N LEU A 145 -5.08 20.52 -5.54
CA LEU A 145 -4.56 21.55 -4.63
C LEU A 145 -4.27 20.96 -3.23
N TYR A 146 -5.14 20.04 -2.79
CA TYR A 146 -5.02 19.28 -1.56
C TYR A 146 -5.40 17.83 -1.80
N PRO A 147 -4.84 16.88 -1.03
CA PRO A 147 -5.37 15.54 -0.95
C PRO A 147 -6.67 15.48 -0.12
N PRO A 148 -7.47 14.43 -0.30
CA PRO A 148 -7.39 13.48 -1.40
C PRO A 148 -8.06 14.05 -2.68
N PRO A 149 -7.72 13.54 -3.88
CA PRO A 149 -6.85 12.39 -4.15
C PRO A 149 -5.36 12.75 -4.11
N PHE A 150 -4.50 11.72 -4.14
CA PHE A 150 -3.05 11.89 -4.28
C PHE A 150 -2.59 11.57 -5.70
N ARG A 151 -1.44 12.09 -6.09
CA ARG A 151 -0.72 11.78 -7.33
C ARG A 151 0.64 11.17 -7.01
N ILE A 152 0.96 10.06 -7.67
CA ILE A 152 2.22 9.34 -7.49
C ILE A 152 3.15 9.68 -8.64
N PHE A 153 4.30 10.25 -8.30
CA PHE A 153 5.39 10.54 -9.22
C PHE A 153 6.47 9.48 -9.04
N LEU A 154 6.98 8.95 -10.14
CA LEU A 154 8.06 7.95 -10.11
C LEU A 154 9.28 8.50 -10.84
N GLU A 155 10.36 8.71 -10.09
CA GLU A 155 11.67 8.99 -10.64
C GLU A 155 12.31 7.70 -11.16
N LEU A 156 12.81 7.75 -12.39
CA LEU A 156 13.56 6.66 -13.01
C LEU A 156 15.05 6.90 -12.80
N ASP A 157 15.79 5.84 -12.48
CA ASP A 157 17.23 5.93 -12.26
C ASP A 157 17.92 6.46 -13.54
N PRO A 158 18.73 7.54 -13.46
CA PRO A 158 19.37 8.16 -14.61
C PRO A 158 20.29 7.20 -15.38
N LEU A 159 20.77 6.14 -14.72
CA LEU A 159 21.65 5.13 -15.30
C LEU A 159 20.91 4.05 -16.09
N TYR A 160 19.57 4.07 -16.12
CA TYR A 160 18.80 3.08 -16.88
C TYR A 160 19.00 3.25 -18.38
N SER A 161 19.18 2.11 -19.05
CA SER A 161 19.07 2.02 -20.50
C SER A 161 17.63 2.26 -20.94
N ASP A 162 17.44 2.59 -22.21
CA ASP A 162 16.09 2.79 -22.76
C ASP A 162 15.18 1.57 -22.56
N ASP A 163 15.71 0.35 -22.74
CA ASP A 163 14.93 -0.87 -22.58
C ASP A 163 14.51 -1.06 -21.13
N LYS A 164 15.39 -0.70 -20.18
CA LYS A 164 15.08 -0.75 -18.75
C LYS A 164 14.04 0.30 -18.37
N ILE A 165 14.11 1.50 -18.92
CA ILE A 165 13.09 2.54 -18.76
C ILE A 165 11.71 2.02 -19.20
N ILE A 166 11.63 1.41 -20.39
CA ILE A 166 10.36 0.85 -20.91
C ILE A 166 9.85 -0.27 -20.00
N GLU A 167 10.71 -1.20 -19.60
CA GLU A 167 10.35 -2.31 -18.70
C GLU A 167 9.75 -1.78 -17.38
N GLU A 168 10.39 -0.78 -16.78
CA GLU A 168 9.94 -0.19 -15.52
C GLU A 168 8.62 0.57 -15.67
N ILE A 169 8.41 1.30 -16.77
CA ILE A 169 7.14 1.96 -17.07
C ILE A 169 6.02 0.95 -17.23
N GLU A 170 6.19 -0.06 -18.09
CA GLU A 170 5.14 -1.07 -18.31
C GLU A 170 4.80 -1.83 -17.03
N ARG A 171 5.78 -2.08 -16.17
CA ARG A 171 5.57 -2.71 -14.87
C ARG A 171 4.75 -1.84 -13.91
N THR A 172 4.87 -0.52 -13.98
CA THR A 172 4.36 0.40 -12.95
C THR A 172 3.23 1.33 -13.39
N ARG A 173 2.90 1.40 -14.69
CA ARG A 173 1.95 2.39 -15.29
C ARG A 173 0.53 2.36 -14.75
N LYS A 174 0.16 1.35 -13.96
CA LYS A 174 -1.13 1.27 -13.26
C LYS A 174 -1.15 2.05 -11.94
N TYR A 175 0.01 2.40 -11.41
CA TYR A 175 0.19 2.96 -10.07
C TYR A 175 0.79 4.37 -10.09
N VAL A 176 1.42 4.74 -11.20
CA VAL A 176 2.15 5.99 -11.39
C VAL A 176 1.35 6.95 -12.26
N ASP A 177 1.28 8.22 -11.83
CA ASP A 177 0.60 9.29 -12.55
C ASP A 177 1.58 10.12 -13.41
N VAL A 178 2.84 10.26 -12.98
CA VAL A 178 3.92 10.96 -13.72
C VAL A 178 5.26 10.22 -13.59
N TYR A 179 5.96 10.03 -14.70
CA TYR A 179 7.33 9.50 -14.72
C TYR A 179 8.34 10.62 -14.86
N VAL A 180 9.38 10.65 -14.03
CA VAL A 180 10.43 11.68 -14.05
C VAL A 180 11.72 11.05 -14.56
N ILE A 181 12.27 11.61 -15.64
CA ILE A 181 13.56 11.20 -16.20
C ILE A 181 14.63 12.13 -15.65
N GLY A 182 15.54 11.57 -14.85
CA GLY A 182 16.70 12.27 -14.31
C GLY A 182 17.90 12.26 -15.24
N PHE A 183 18.69 13.33 -15.18
CA PHE A 183 20.01 13.46 -15.80
C PHE A 183 21.02 13.87 -14.72
N PRO A 184 22.20 13.22 -14.64
CA PRO A 184 23.15 13.46 -13.56
C PRO A 184 23.82 14.85 -13.70
N VAL A 185 24.27 15.40 -12.56
CA VAL A 185 25.00 16.67 -12.51
C VAL A 185 26.20 16.65 -13.46
N GLY A 186 26.33 17.70 -14.27
CA GLY A 186 27.41 17.82 -15.26
C GLY A 186 27.18 17.04 -16.56
N HIS A 187 26.01 16.44 -16.74
CA HIS A 187 25.55 15.97 -18.04
C HIS A 187 25.30 17.17 -18.98
N ASP A 188 25.65 17.01 -20.26
CA ASP A 188 25.45 18.03 -21.31
C ASP A 188 25.26 17.35 -22.67
N ASP A 189 24.39 16.33 -22.74
CA ASP A 189 24.02 15.63 -23.98
C ASP A 189 22.54 15.85 -24.33
N ILE A 190 22.31 16.91 -25.10
CA ILE A 190 20.98 17.33 -25.58
C ILE A 190 20.32 16.27 -26.48
N ASP A 191 21.10 15.51 -27.25
CA ASP A 191 20.56 14.48 -28.13
C ASP A 191 20.07 13.27 -27.32
N GLU A 192 20.79 12.91 -26.25
CA GLU A 192 20.32 11.93 -25.28
C GLU A 192 19.04 12.39 -24.57
N VAL A 193 18.98 13.65 -24.10
CA VAL A 193 17.75 14.21 -23.48
C VAL A 193 16.56 14.07 -24.43
N ARG A 194 16.70 14.55 -25.67
CA ARG A 194 15.64 14.49 -26.67
C ARG A 194 15.20 13.05 -26.92
N ARG A 195 16.16 12.13 -27.07
CA ARG A 195 15.89 10.71 -27.35
C ARG A 195 15.13 10.05 -26.19
N LYS A 196 15.62 10.18 -24.95
CA LYS A 196 14.99 9.56 -23.77
C LYS A 196 13.60 10.12 -23.50
N ILE A 197 13.43 11.45 -23.53
CA ILE A 197 12.13 12.08 -23.28
C ILE A 197 11.10 11.69 -24.34
N LYS A 198 11.42 11.81 -25.63
CA LYS A 198 10.48 11.43 -26.71
C LYS A 198 10.07 9.96 -26.60
N LYS A 199 11.02 9.07 -26.35
CA LYS A 199 10.76 7.63 -26.24
C LYS A 199 9.75 7.31 -25.14
N VAL A 200 9.83 8.00 -24.00
CA VAL A 200 8.88 7.81 -22.90
C VAL A 200 7.52 8.47 -23.19
N VAL A 201 7.52 9.67 -23.78
CA VAL A 201 6.28 10.35 -24.21
C VAL A 201 5.49 9.49 -25.21
N ASP A 202 6.17 8.83 -26.14
CA ASP A 202 5.56 7.95 -27.16
C ASP A 202 4.87 6.71 -26.55
N LEU A 203 5.16 6.35 -25.29
CA LEU A 203 4.43 5.30 -24.55
C LEU A 203 3.07 5.77 -24.01
N GLY A 204 2.75 7.05 -24.17
CA GLY A 204 1.47 7.65 -23.75
C GLY A 204 1.38 7.94 -22.25
N VAL A 205 2.52 8.09 -21.57
CA VAL A 205 2.59 8.49 -20.15
C VAL A 205 2.95 9.96 -20.01
N VAL A 206 2.63 10.55 -18.86
CA VAL A 206 3.03 11.93 -18.55
C VAL A 206 4.45 11.94 -18.00
N VAL A 207 5.28 12.83 -18.54
CA VAL A 207 6.73 12.84 -18.32
C VAL A 207 7.18 14.13 -17.65
N GLY A 208 8.05 14.02 -16.66
CA GLY A 208 8.84 15.09 -16.10
C GLY A 208 10.32 14.94 -16.43
N ILE A 209 11.05 16.04 -16.37
CA ILE A 209 12.52 16.09 -16.49
C ILE A 209 13.12 16.62 -15.19
N ASP A 210 14.18 15.96 -14.72
CA ASP A 210 15.05 16.43 -13.64
C ASP A 210 16.49 16.56 -14.16
N SER A 211 17.01 17.78 -14.19
CA SER A 211 18.38 18.09 -14.65
C SER A 211 18.84 19.38 -13.98
N ASP A 212 20.13 19.50 -13.74
CA ASP A 212 20.76 20.75 -13.27
C ASP A 212 20.99 21.76 -14.41
N SER A 213 21.01 21.30 -15.66
CA SER A 213 21.29 22.11 -16.85
C SER A 213 20.03 22.77 -17.40
N PRO A 214 19.94 24.12 -17.42
CA PRO A 214 18.81 24.83 -18.01
C PRO A 214 18.62 24.53 -19.50
N ARG A 215 19.69 24.18 -20.22
CA ARG A 215 19.61 23.81 -21.64
C ARG A 215 18.89 22.48 -21.82
N GLU A 216 19.20 21.51 -20.98
CA GLU A 216 18.56 20.19 -20.96
C GLU A 216 17.10 20.30 -20.54
N ILE A 217 16.80 21.08 -19.50
CA ILE A 217 15.42 21.35 -19.08
C ILE A 217 14.61 21.90 -20.27
N ILE A 218 15.13 22.91 -20.97
CA ILE A 218 14.44 23.49 -22.14
C ILE A 218 14.26 22.45 -23.25
N GLU A 219 15.29 21.64 -23.56
CA GLU A 219 15.17 20.58 -24.56
C GLU A 219 14.17 19.50 -24.17
N GLY A 220 14.15 19.09 -22.90
CA GLY A 220 13.20 18.12 -22.39
C GLY A 220 11.77 18.60 -22.55
N VAL A 221 11.49 19.87 -22.22
CA VAL A 221 10.17 20.49 -22.43
C VAL A 221 9.81 20.55 -23.92
N ASN A 222 10.75 20.97 -24.78
CA ASN A 222 10.55 20.95 -26.23
C ASN A 222 10.30 19.54 -26.79
N SER A 223 10.82 18.52 -26.11
CA SER A 223 10.66 17.11 -26.43
C SER A 223 9.37 16.49 -25.88
N GLY A 224 8.59 17.24 -25.09
CA GLY A 224 7.28 16.83 -24.58
C GLY A 224 7.18 16.70 -23.06
N ALA A 225 8.25 16.96 -22.30
CA ALA A 225 8.20 16.94 -20.84
C ALA A 225 7.21 17.99 -20.31
N LYS A 226 6.33 17.54 -19.43
CA LYS A 226 5.23 18.31 -18.86
C LYS A 226 5.54 18.87 -17.48
N PHE A 227 6.46 18.23 -16.76
CA PHE A 227 6.91 18.66 -15.45
C PHE A 227 8.41 18.93 -15.47
N VAL A 228 8.83 20.02 -14.82
CA VAL A 228 10.23 20.38 -14.62
C VAL A 228 10.52 20.31 -13.14
N PHE A 229 11.47 19.47 -12.75
CA PHE A 229 11.90 19.34 -11.37
C PHE A 229 12.98 20.35 -11.02
N ASN A 230 13.03 20.74 -9.74
CA ASN A 230 14.08 21.53 -9.14
C ASN A 230 14.31 22.93 -9.76
N ILE A 231 13.23 23.69 -10.02
CA ILE A 231 13.38 25.15 -10.21
C ILE A 231 13.74 25.78 -8.86
N ASN A 232 14.85 26.52 -8.85
CA ASN A 232 15.47 27.03 -7.63
C ASN A 232 16.02 28.46 -7.83
N GLU A 233 16.58 29.04 -6.77
CA GLU A 233 17.12 30.38 -6.74
C GLU A 233 18.30 30.63 -7.72
N VAL A 234 18.91 29.57 -8.26
CA VAL A 234 20.07 29.64 -9.16
C VAL A 234 19.69 29.55 -10.65
N ASN A 235 18.67 28.76 -10.98
CA ASN A 235 18.32 28.47 -12.39
C ASN A 235 17.06 29.18 -12.91
N ASN A 236 16.21 29.71 -12.03
CA ASN A 236 14.89 30.24 -12.38
C ASN A 236 14.89 31.27 -13.55
N ASP A 237 15.78 32.25 -13.54
CA ASP A 237 15.81 33.32 -14.56
C ASP A 237 16.09 32.78 -15.99
N LYS A 238 16.66 31.57 -16.10
CA LYS A 238 16.99 30.95 -17.39
C LYS A 238 15.83 30.17 -18.01
N LEU A 239 14.77 29.92 -17.24
CA LEU A 239 13.62 29.09 -17.64
C LEU A 239 12.40 29.90 -18.09
N ASP A 240 12.51 31.23 -18.18
CA ASP A 240 11.41 32.12 -18.59
C ASP A 240 10.76 31.71 -19.92
N LYS A 241 11.56 31.21 -20.87
CA LYS A 241 11.11 30.80 -22.21
C LYS A 241 10.10 29.64 -22.21
N ILE A 242 10.10 28.82 -21.17
CA ILE A 242 9.26 27.62 -21.05
C ILE A 242 8.20 27.73 -19.95
N LYS A 243 8.08 28.89 -19.28
CA LYS A 243 7.22 29.08 -18.10
C LYS A 243 5.72 28.79 -18.32
N LYS A 244 5.26 28.80 -19.57
CA LYS A 244 3.87 28.50 -19.97
C LYS A 244 3.68 27.09 -20.53
N ASN A 245 4.75 26.34 -20.73
CA ASN A 245 4.74 25.07 -21.47
C ASN A 245 4.75 23.83 -20.54
N SER A 246 5.04 24.03 -19.25
CA SER A 246 5.21 22.97 -18.26
C SER A 246 4.77 23.44 -16.87
N ALA A 247 4.60 22.48 -15.97
CA ALA A 247 4.52 22.70 -14.53
C ALA A 247 5.91 22.61 -13.90
N PHE A 248 6.17 23.37 -12.84
CA PHE A 248 7.48 23.45 -12.20
C PHE A 248 7.41 23.06 -10.72
N VAL A 249 8.30 22.18 -10.29
CA VAL A 249 8.50 21.82 -8.89
C VAL A 249 9.54 22.76 -8.29
N VAL A 250 9.09 23.64 -7.40
CA VAL A 250 9.90 24.64 -6.71
C VAL A 250 10.58 23.96 -5.53
N ALA A 251 11.91 23.82 -5.61
CA ALA A 251 12.71 23.21 -4.56
C ALA A 251 13.92 24.10 -4.22
N PRO A 252 14.33 24.19 -2.95
CA PRO A 252 15.44 25.04 -2.55
C PRO A 252 16.78 24.39 -2.93
N PHE A 253 17.71 25.17 -3.48
CA PHE A 253 19.10 24.71 -3.64
C PHE A 253 19.83 24.71 -2.30
N ASN A 254 19.59 25.72 -1.45
CA ASN A 254 20.18 25.80 -0.12
C ASN A 254 19.35 25.01 0.93
N PRO A 255 19.95 24.06 1.67
CA PRO A 255 19.22 23.24 2.65
C PRO A 255 18.80 24.00 3.91
N THR A 256 19.38 25.17 4.18
CA THR A 256 19.05 26.05 5.32
C THR A 256 17.91 27.01 4.96
N ASN A 257 17.00 27.27 5.91
CA ASN A 257 15.83 28.14 5.71
C ASN A 257 14.94 27.76 4.50
N ARG A 258 14.94 26.47 4.13
CA ARG A 258 14.19 25.87 3.02
C ARG A 258 12.74 26.37 2.88
N ALA A 259 12.00 26.49 3.98
CA ALA A 259 10.62 27.01 3.95
C ALA A 259 10.56 28.44 3.40
N GLU A 260 11.39 29.35 3.92
CA GLU A 260 11.41 30.75 3.51
C GLU A 260 11.83 30.89 2.05
N ILE A 261 12.87 30.14 1.63
CA ILE A 261 13.36 30.14 0.25
C ILE A 261 12.23 29.74 -0.70
N VAL A 262 11.56 28.62 -0.44
CA VAL A 262 10.45 28.14 -1.29
C VAL A 262 9.30 29.14 -1.31
N ILE A 263 8.95 29.75 -0.17
CA ILE A 263 7.86 30.74 -0.08
C ILE A 263 8.18 31.96 -0.95
N GLN A 264 9.38 32.53 -0.80
CA GLN A 264 9.78 33.73 -1.54
C GLN A 264 9.93 33.43 -3.03
N LEU A 265 10.54 32.30 -3.38
CA LEU A 265 10.72 31.89 -4.76
C LEU A 265 9.36 31.63 -5.45
N ALA A 266 8.42 30.96 -4.79
CA ALA A 266 7.08 30.74 -5.32
C ALA A 266 6.33 32.06 -5.59
N LYS A 267 6.42 33.03 -4.67
CA LYS A 267 5.84 34.36 -4.86
C LYS A 267 6.50 35.09 -6.04
N LYS A 268 7.84 35.06 -6.13
CA LYS A 268 8.61 35.64 -7.25
C LYS A 268 8.17 35.05 -8.59
N LEU A 269 8.24 33.73 -8.73
CA LEU A 269 7.90 33.00 -9.95
C LEU A 269 6.45 33.25 -10.38
N LYS A 270 5.51 33.28 -9.44
CA LYS A 270 4.11 33.61 -9.76
C LYS A 270 3.96 35.01 -10.33
N ASN A 271 4.66 36.00 -9.77
CA ASN A 271 4.66 37.37 -10.29
C ASN A 271 5.32 37.48 -11.68
N GLU A 272 6.26 36.59 -11.98
CA GLU A 272 6.93 36.50 -13.29
C GLU A 272 6.13 35.72 -14.33
N GLY A 273 4.96 35.19 -13.95
CA GLY A 273 4.01 34.53 -14.84
C GLY A 273 4.18 33.02 -14.94
N PHE A 274 4.85 32.38 -13.97
CA PHE A 274 4.79 30.93 -13.81
C PHE A 274 3.48 30.55 -13.12
N GLU A 275 2.54 30.02 -13.90
CA GLU A 275 1.18 29.74 -13.42
C GLU A 275 1.04 28.37 -12.75
N LYS A 276 1.90 27.40 -13.13
CA LYS A 276 1.80 25.99 -12.72
C LYS A 276 2.98 25.63 -11.83
N LEU A 277 2.83 25.88 -10.52
CA LEU A 277 3.88 25.65 -9.53
C LEU A 277 3.44 24.59 -8.51
N ILE A 278 4.35 23.68 -8.16
CA ILE A 278 4.22 22.72 -7.07
C ILE A 278 5.36 23.00 -6.08
N LEU A 279 5.06 23.09 -4.78
CA LEU A 279 6.08 23.43 -3.78
C LEU A 279 6.64 22.19 -3.12
N ASP A 280 7.98 22.08 -3.07
CA ASP A 280 8.68 21.00 -2.39
C ASP A 280 9.88 21.55 -1.58
N PRO A 281 9.75 21.77 -0.26
CA PRO A 281 10.88 22.09 0.62
C PRO A 281 11.90 20.95 0.80
N VAL A 282 11.69 19.79 0.19
CA VAL A 282 12.50 18.57 0.27
C VAL A 282 12.48 17.95 1.68
N LEU A 283 11.97 16.72 1.76
CA LEU A 283 12.03 15.90 2.96
C LEU A 283 13.48 15.48 3.23
N SER A 284 14.00 15.84 4.41
CA SER A 284 15.33 15.42 4.86
C SER A 284 15.34 13.95 5.29
N PRO A 285 16.49 13.26 5.20
CA PRO A 285 16.65 11.93 5.75
C PRO A 285 16.39 11.85 7.27
N PRO A 286 15.98 10.67 7.79
CA PRO A 286 15.91 10.40 9.21
C PRO A 286 17.22 10.76 9.91
N LEU A 287 17.11 11.37 11.09
CA LEU A 287 18.26 11.86 11.88
C LEU A 287 19.10 12.97 11.22
N GLN A 288 18.68 13.50 10.07
CA GLN A 288 19.35 14.59 9.33
C GLN A 288 18.40 15.78 9.07
N GLY A 289 17.45 16.00 9.97
CA GLY A 289 16.50 17.12 9.86
C GLY A 289 15.12 16.74 9.31
N MET A 290 14.75 15.45 9.27
CA MET A 290 13.45 15.00 8.76
C MET A 290 12.27 15.73 9.43
N VAL A 291 12.29 15.85 10.76
CA VAL A 291 11.20 16.52 11.50
C VAL A 291 11.15 18.01 11.16
N GLU A 292 12.31 18.67 11.07
CA GLU A 292 12.42 20.08 10.66
C GLU A 292 11.92 20.30 9.23
N SER A 293 12.14 19.35 8.33
CA SER A 293 11.59 19.39 6.97
C SER A 293 10.06 19.21 6.96
N ILE A 294 9.51 18.33 7.82
CA ILE A 294 8.06 18.22 8.06
C ILE A 294 7.47 19.56 8.57
N VAL A 295 8.16 20.20 9.51
CA VAL A 295 7.77 21.54 9.99
C VAL A 295 7.83 22.58 8.86
N SER A 296 8.76 22.44 7.92
CA SER A 296 8.86 23.33 6.75
C SER A 296 7.66 23.19 5.82
N TYR A 297 7.19 21.96 5.55
CA TYR A 297 5.93 21.72 4.83
C TYR A 297 4.74 22.39 5.54
N TYR A 298 4.63 22.20 6.85
CA TYR A 298 3.56 22.82 7.64
C TYR A 298 3.56 24.35 7.53
N ARG A 299 4.74 24.98 7.63
CA ARG A 299 4.91 26.44 7.48
C ARG A 299 4.49 26.92 6.09
N ILE A 300 4.95 26.24 5.04
CA ILE A 300 4.58 26.56 3.65
C ILE A 300 3.08 26.44 3.47
N ARG A 301 2.44 25.35 3.92
CA ARG A 301 0.99 25.17 3.81
C ARG A 301 0.21 26.30 4.48
N LYS A 302 0.67 26.74 5.66
CA LYS A 302 0.02 27.82 6.41
C LYS A 302 0.13 29.17 5.70
N GLU A 303 1.26 29.45 5.04
CA GLU A 303 1.49 30.74 4.38
C GLU A 303 1.00 30.79 2.92
N LEU A 304 1.15 29.68 2.19
CA LEU A 304 0.85 29.52 0.78
C LEU A 304 -0.18 28.41 0.57
N SER A 305 -1.41 28.66 1.02
CA SER A 305 -2.51 27.69 0.93
C SER A 305 -2.94 27.41 -0.51
N ASN A 306 -2.77 28.35 -1.43
CA ASN A 306 -3.23 28.23 -2.82
C ASN A 306 -2.27 27.50 -3.77
N PHE A 307 -1.24 26.81 -3.25
CA PHE A 307 -0.34 26.00 -4.05
C PHE A 307 -0.44 24.51 -3.70
N PRO A 308 -0.39 23.61 -4.70
CA PRO A 308 -0.18 22.19 -4.46
C PRO A 308 1.25 21.96 -3.95
N MET A 309 1.44 20.87 -3.21
CA MET A 309 2.74 20.52 -2.65
C MET A 309 3.11 19.08 -3.02
N LEU A 310 4.41 18.83 -3.12
CA LEU A 310 4.99 17.52 -3.39
C LEU A 310 5.93 17.11 -2.26
N MET A 311 5.94 15.82 -1.91
CA MET A 311 6.91 15.25 -0.96
C MET A 311 7.66 14.09 -1.59
N GLY A 312 8.99 14.19 -1.64
CA GLY A 312 9.87 13.07 -1.93
C GLY A 312 9.97 12.11 -0.75
N GLY A 313 9.40 10.91 -0.87
CA GLY A 313 9.41 9.90 0.18
C GLY A 313 10.72 9.11 0.27
N LEU A 314 11.50 9.08 -0.81
CA LEU A 314 12.67 8.21 -0.94
C LEU A 314 13.73 8.45 0.15
N ASN A 315 13.97 9.72 0.51
CA ASN A 315 14.91 10.10 1.57
C ASN A 315 14.58 9.49 2.94
N ALA A 316 13.34 9.05 3.16
CA ALA A 316 12.94 8.31 4.35
C ALA A 316 12.77 6.81 4.06
N THR A 317 12.04 6.44 3.02
CA THR A 317 11.73 5.03 2.71
C THR A 317 12.98 4.23 2.35
N GLU A 318 14.00 4.80 1.71
CA GLU A 318 15.26 4.12 1.38
C GLU A 318 16.24 4.08 2.57
N LEU A 319 16.28 5.12 3.39
CA LEU A 319 17.33 5.33 4.41
C LEU A 319 16.95 4.83 5.82
N ILE A 320 15.93 3.96 5.91
CA ILE A 320 15.55 3.23 7.13
C ILE A 320 15.60 1.75 6.82
N ASP A 321 16.36 0.93 7.56
CA ASP A 321 16.39 -0.53 7.39
C ASP A 321 15.10 -1.21 7.95
N ALA A 322 13.97 -0.90 7.33
CA ALA A 322 12.66 -1.49 7.57
C ALA A 322 11.87 -1.66 6.26
N ASP A 323 10.79 -2.44 6.32
CA ASP A 323 9.90 -2.70 5.17
C ASP A 323 9.26 -1.39 4.67
N SER A 324 9.43 -1.12 3.37
CA SER A 324 8.99 0.11 2.69
C SER A 324 7.49 0.39 2.86
N HIS A 325 6.67 -0.63 2.74
CA HIS A 325 5.20 -0.57 2.80
C HIS A 325 4.69 0.16 4.05
N GLY A 326 5.29 -0.11 5.22
CA GLY A 326 4.91 0.53 6.48
C GLY A 326 5.36 1.99 6.56
N ILE A 327 6.53 2.31 6.03
CA ILE A 327 7.06 3.68 5.98
C ILE A 327 6.24 4.51 5.00
N ASN A 328 5.95 3.98 3.81
CA ASN A 328 5.13 4.62 2.79
C ASN A 328 3.71 4.89 3.29
N ALA A 329 3.11 3.96 4.04
CA ALA A 329 1.82 4.18 4.69
C ALA A 329 1.87 5.37 5.67
N LEU A 330 2.91 5.44 6.51
CA LEU A 330 3.09 6.53 7.46
C LEU A 330 3.33 7.88 6.77
N LEU A 331 4.23 7.94 5.78
CA LEU A 331 4.52 9.15 5.03
C LEU A 331 3.29 9.66 4.28
N THR A 332 2.48 8.76 3.71
CA THR A 332 1.23 9.13 3.03
C THR A 332 0.22 9.71 4.02
N ALA A 333 0.13 9.17 5.24
CA ALA A 333 -0.73 9.72 6.29
C ALA A 333 -0.27 11.13 6.69
N VAL A 334 1.04 11.33 6.91
CA VAL A 334 1.64 12.66 7.18
C VAL A 334 1.38 13.63 6.02
N ALA A 335 1.54 13.18 4.78
CA ALA A 335 1.22 13.96 3.59
C ALA A 335 -0.26 14.39 3.56
N GLY A 336 -1.17 13.48 3.91
CA GLY A 336 -2.60 13.77 4.06
C GLY A 336 -2.87 14.88 5.08
N GLU A 337 -2.25 14.80 6.25
CA GLU A 337 -2.40 15.83 7.32
C GLU A 337 -1.83 17.20 6.91
N LEU A 338 -0.71 17.22 6.20
CA LEU A 338 -0.07 18.45 5.72
C LEU A 338 -0.72 19.02 4.44
N GLY A 339 -1.69 18.32 3.87
CA GLY A 339 -2.33 18.69 2.62
C GLY A 339 -1.40 18.61 1.41
N ILE A 340 -0.50 17.62 1.37
CA ILE A 340 0.42 17.34 0.26
C ILE A 340 -0.25 16.36 -0.70
N SER A 341 -0.51 16.81 -1.93
CA SER A 341 -1.26 16.06 -2.93
C SER A 341 -0.40 15.21 -3.85
N SER A 342 0.91 15.45 -3.92
CA SER A 342 1.84 14.69 -4.77
C SER A 342 2.92 14.01 -3.94
N ILE A 343 3.21 12.74 -4.23
CA ILE A 343 4.29 11.98 -3.57
C ILE A 343 5.24 11.46 -4.63
N LEU A 344 6.53 11.75 -4.48
CA LEU A 344 7.60 11.27 -5.36
C LEU A 344 8.31 10.07 -4.72
N THR A 345 8.55 9.04 -5.52
CA THR A 345 9.30 7.83 -5.13
C THR A 345 10.24 7.39 -6.25
N MET A 346 11.06 6.38 -5.98
CA MET A 346 11.84 5.61 -6.95
C MET A 346 11.60 4.10 -6.74
N GLU A 347 11.89 3.29 -7.75
CA GLU A 347 11.81 1.83 -7.73
C GLU A 347 13.22 1.22 -7.67
N LYS A 348 13.88 1.29 -6.51
CA LYS A 348 15.30 0.91 -6.38
C LYS A 348 15.60 0.08 -5.14
N GLY A 349 16.33 -1.01 -5.32
CA GLY A 349 16.78 -1.85 -4.21
C GLY A 349 15.60 -2.31 -3.33
N LYS A 350 15.61 -1.89 -2.05
CA LYS A 350 14.55 -2.26 -1.10
C LYS A 350 13.21 -1.53 -1.31
N THR A 351 13.17 -0.48 -2.13
CA THR A 351 11.95 0.27 -2.46
C THR A 351 11.30 -0.22 -3.76
N ARG A 352 11.65 -1.41 -4.23
CA ARG A 352 10.92 -2.05 -5.33
C ARG A 352 9.46 -2.29 -4.93
N TRP A 353 8.55 -1.93 -5.81
CA TRP A 353 7.09 -1.78 -5.65
C TRP A 353 6.62 -0.57 -4.84
N SER A 354 7.50 0.37 -4.48
CA SER A 354 7.10 1.59 -3.76
C SER A 354 6.00 2.40 -4.46
N SER A 355 5.94 2.38 -5.80
CA SER A 355 4.83 3.01 -6.54
C SER A 355 3.47 2.37 -6.24
N TRP A 356 3.40 1.04 -6.19
CA TRP A 356 2.20 0.30 -5.80
C TRP A 356 1.87 0.51 -4.33
N GLU A 357 2.87 0.45 -3.45
CA GLU A 357 2.70 0.69 -2.02
C GLU A 357 2.08 2.07 -1.74
N LEU A 358 2.62 3.11 -2.37
CA LEU A 358 2.09 4.47 -2.25
C LEU A 358 0.71 4.60 -2.87
N LYS A 359 0.42 3.89 -3.96
CA LYS A 359 -0.93 3.89 -4.53
C LYS A 359 -1.95 3.27 -3.58
N GLU A 360 -1.64 2.14 -2.95
CA GLU A 360 -2.53 1.53 -1.95
C GLU A 360 -2.62 2.37 -0.67
N ALA A 361 -1.51 2.90 -0.18
CA ALA A 361 -1.49 3.84 0.94
C ALA A 361 -2.35 5.09 0.64
N SER A 362 -2.29 5.62 -0.58
CA SER A 362 -3.08 6.79 -0.97
C SER A 362 -4.57 6.52 -0.93
N LYS A 363 -5.03 5.34 -1.36
CA LYS A 363 -6.44 4.93 -1.26
C LYS A 363 -6.85 4.78 0.19
N MET A 364 -6.01 4.13 1.00
CA MET A 364 -6.23 3.94 2.43
C MET A 364 -6.40 5.29 3.15
N VAL A 365 -5.47 6.23 2.95
CA VAL A 365 -5.51 7.56 3.57
C VAL A 365 -6.66 8.40 3.01
N THR A 366 -6.98 8.29 1.72
CA THR A 366 -8.13 8.95 1.10
C THR A 366 -9.44 8.59 1.79
N ILE A 367 -9.68 7.28 2.01
CA ILE A 367 -10.88 6.78 2.69
C ILE A 367 -10.88 7.22 4.15
N ALA A 368 -9.73 7.12 4.83
CA ALA A 368 -9.54 7.56 6.21
C ALA A 368 -9.94 9.03 6.42
N LEU A 369 -9.43 9.92 5.55
CA LEU A 369 -9.72 11.36 5.56
C LEU A 369 -11.19 11.66 5.30
N LYS A 370 -11.79 11.05 4.26
CA LYS A 370 -13.22 11.26 3.92
C LYS A 370 -14.15 10.82 5.05
N GLN A 371 -13.79 9.74 5.75
CA GLN A 371 -14.59 9.18 6.84
C GLN A 371 -14.24 9.74 8.22
N GLY A 372 -13.19 10.55 8.34
CA GLY A 372 -12.74 11.12 9.62
C GLY A 372 -12.29 10.06 10.64
N ARG A 373 -11.69 8.95 10.17
CA ARG A 373 -11.21 7.86 11.04
C ARG A 373 -9.77 7.48 10.73
N ALA A 374 -9.13 6.74 11.64
CA ALA A 374 -7.76 6.25 11.44
C ALA A 374 -7.64 5.35 10.19
N PRO A 375 -6.46 5.30 9.53
CA PRO A 375 -6.19 4.45 8.37
C PRO A 375 -6.02 2.98 8.78
N LYS A 376 -7.09 2.39 9.31
CA LYS A 376 -7.12 1.03 9.85
C LYS A 376 -8.46 0.38 9.52
N ASP A 377 -8.40 -0.88 9.07
CA ASP A 377 -9.57 -1.74 8.83
C ASP A 377 -10.54 -1.23 7.75
N LEU A 378 -9.98 -0.51 6.77
CA LEU A 378 -10.71 0.14 5.68
C LEU A 378 -11.01 -0.78 4.49
N GLY A 379 -10.52 -2.03 4.50
CA GLY A 379 -10.59 -2.95 3.35
C GLY A 379 -9.45 -2.79 2.34
N ILE A 380 -8.49 -1.91 2.67
CA ILE A 380 -7.20 -1.78 1.99
C ILE A 380 -6.14 -1.96 3.06
N ASP A 381 -5.15 -2.79 2.80
CA ASP A 381 -4.05 -3.04 3.72
C ASP A 381 -2.70 -3.14 2.99
N LEU A 382 -1.65 -2.98 3.79
CA LEU A 382 -0.26 -3.18 3.40
C LEU A 382 0.40 -4.20 4.37
N LEU A 383 -0.39 -5.13 4.91
CA LEU A 383 0.08 -6.20 5.79
C LEU A 383 0.43 -7.44 4.95
N ILE A 384 1.69 -7.51 4.50
CA ILE A 384 2.13 -8.54 3.55
C ILE A 384 2.71 -9.78 4.25
N LEU A 385 3.64 -9.56 5.18
CA LEU A 385 4.38 -10.66 5.83
C LEU A 385 3.68 -11.23 7.06
N LYS A 386 2.70 -10.52 7.61
CA LYS A 386 2.05 -10.84 8.87
C LYS A 386 0.55 -10.94 8.64
N ASP A 387 -0.03 -12.03 9.15
CA ASP A 387 -1.47 -12.12 9.24
C ASP A 387 -1.98 -11.19 10.34
N LYS A 388 -3.02 -10.42 9.99
CA LYS A 388 -3.77 -9.61 10.97
C LYS A 388 -4.42 -10.49 12.04
N LYS A 389 -4.75 -11.73 11.70
CA LYS A 389 -5.40 -12.70 12.57
C LYS A 389 -4.81 -14.09 12.35
N ILE A 390 -4.46 -14.74 13.43
CA ILE A 390 -4.10 -16.16 13.42
C ILE A 390 -5.40 -16.94 13.62
N TYR A 391 -5.76 -17.76 12.65
CA TYR A 391 -6.86 -18.71 12.80
C TYR A 391 -6.30 -20.00 13.41
N GLU A 392 -6.70 -20.33 14.62
CA GLU A 392 -6.34 -21.61 15.24
C GLU A 392 -7.10 -22.75 14.55
N THR A 393 -6.49 -23.36 13.54
CA THR A 393 -6.94 -24.64 12.98
C THR A 393 -6.20 -25.77 13.70
N GLN A 394 -6.52 -25.99 14.97
CA GLN A 394 -6.01 -27.16 15.69
C GLN A 394 -6.94 -28.35 15.48
N GLU A 395 -6.56 -29.26 14.59
CA GLU A 395 -7.00 -30.64 14.73
C GLU A 395 -6.32 -31.22 15.97
N LYS A 396 -7.10 -31.78 16.91
CA LYS A 396 -6.54 -32.52 18.05
C LYS A 396 -5.89 -33.79 17.52
N LEU A 397 -4.59 -33.73 17.28
CA LEU A 397 -3.77 -34.90 16.97
C LEU A 397 -3.60 -35.74 18.23
N ASN A 398 -4.32 -36.86 18.32
CA ASN A 398 -4.05 -37.90 19.32
C ASN A 398 -2.93 -38.79 18.77
N ASN A 399 -1.84 -38.98 19.54
CA ASN A 399 -0.64 -39.74 19.18
C ASN A 399 0.17 -39.13 18.02
N TYR A 400 1.18 -38.31 18.34
CA TYR A 400 2.16 -37.80 17.38
C TYR A 400 3.56 -38.31 17.71
N ILE A 401 4.44 -38.33 16.71
CA ILE A 401 5.88 -38.57 16.88
C ILE A 401 6.56 -37.21 16.77
N GLU A 402 7.31 -36.83 17.80
CA GLU A 402 8.14 -35.62 17.75
C GLU A 402 9.41 -35.92 16.95
N VAL A 403 9.67 -35.10 15.92
CA VAL A 403 10.78 -35.29 14.98
C VAL A 403 11.84 -34.23 15.26
N GLU A 404 13.04 -34.66 15.66
CA GLU A 404 14.21 -33.80 15.79
C GLU A 404 14.93 -33.59 14.44
N HIS A 405 16.04 -32.85 14.44
CA HIS A 405 16.82 -32.63 13.22
C HIS A 405 17.32 -33.96 12.63
N ASN A 406 17.08 -34.17 11.33
CA ASN A 406 17.55 -35.35 10.59
C ASN A 406 18.65 -34.93 9.59
N GLU A 407 19.75 -35.67 9.58
CA GLU A 407 20.85 -35.44 8.63
C GLU A 407 20.45 -35.80 7.19
N ALA A 408 21.04 -35.08 6.23
CA ALA A 408 20.78 -35.28 4.82
C ALA A 408 21.59 -36.47 4.27
N GLU A 409 20.93 -37.40 3.58
CA GLU A 409 21.59 -38.45 2.81
C GLU A 409 21.82 -37.98 1.36
N MET A 410 23.01 -38.21 0.82
CA MET A 410 23.31 -37.91 -0.57
C MET A 410 22.64 -38.92 -1.50
N ASP A 411 21.97 -38.42 -2.54
CA ASP A 411 21.30 -39.27 -3.53
C ASP A 411 22.24 -39.68 -4.66
N SER A 412 22.24 -40.97 -4.97
CA SER A 412 23.00 -41.55 -6.09
C SER A 412 22.53 -41.08 -7.48
N ALA A 413 21.32 -40.55 -7.59
CA ALA A 413 20.73 -40.08 -8.85
C ALA A 413 21.37 -38.78 -9.35
N GLY A 414 21.92 -37.96 -8.46
CA GLY A 414 22.52 -36.67 -8.79
C GLY A 414 22.20 -35.58 -7.78
N TYR A 415 22.40 -34.32 -8.18
CA TYR A 415 22.07 -33.14 -7.36
C TYR A 415 21.35 -32.07 -8.17
N ALA A 416 20.53 -31.28 -7.48
CA ALA A 416 19.82 -30.15 -8.06
C ALA A 416 20.48 -28.81 -7.71
N LYS A 417 20.53 -27.91 -8.69
CA LYS A 417 20.75 -26.48 -8.49
C LYS A 417 19.48 -25.73 -8.84
N ILE A 418 19.01 -24.92 -7.89
CA ILE A 418 17.84 -24.06 -8.07
C ILE A 418 18.32 -22.62 -8.04
N PHE A 419 17.77 -21.79 -8.92
CA PHE A 419 18.07 -20.36 -8.97
C PHE A 419 16.88 -19.57 -9.51
N LEU A 420 16.84 -18.29 -9.18
CA LEU A 420 15.78 -17.39 -9.62
C LEU A 420 16.20 -16.65 -10.89
N ASN A 421 15.38 -16.75 -11.94
CA ASN A 421 15.46 -15.85 -13.08
C ASN A 421 14.45 -14.72 -12.88
N ARG A 422 14.93 -13.60 -12.31
CA ARG A 422 14.08 -12.45 -11.99
C ARG A 422 13.55 -11.71 -13.23
N ASN A 423 14.30 -11.69 -14.32
CA ASN A 423 13.89 -11.03 -15.56
C ASN A 423 12.63 -11.67 -16.14
N GLU A 424 12.57 -13.00 -16.13
CA GLU A 424 11.41 -13.75 -16.62
C GLU A 424 10.42 -14.14 -15.52
N LYS A 425 10.67 -13.74 -14.26
CA LYS A 425 9.90 -14.12 -13.07
C LYS A 425 9.66 -15.63 -12.95
N LYS A 426 10.73 -16.41 -13.14
CA LYS A 426 10.67 -17.88 -13.11
C LYS A 426 11.73 -18.48 -12.19
N ILE A 427 11.40 -19.62 -11.62
CA ILE A 427 12.33 -20.52 -10.96
C ILE A 427 12.98 -21.39 -12.04
N ALA A 428 14.29 -21.53 -11.97
CA ALA A 428 15.05 -22.45 -12.81
C ALA A 428 15.63 -23.56 -11.95
N LEU A 429 15.53 -24.79 -12.45
CA LEU A 429 15.98 -26.02 -11.81
C LEU A 429 16.88 -26.76 -12.80
N SER A 430 18.14 -26.94 -12.43
CA SER A 430 19.09 -27.75 -13.17
C SER A 430 19.43 -28.97 -12.33
N PHE A 431 19.04 -30.16 -12.79
CA PHE A 431 19.41 -31.43 -12.18
C PHE A 431 20.60 -32.04 -12.92
N TYR A 432 21.62 -32.44 -12.17
CA TYR A 432 22.86 -33.02 -12.67
C TYR A 432 22.95 -34.47 -12.20
N GLY A 433 22.51 -35.39 -13.06
CA GLY A 433 22.63 -36.83 -12.86
C GLY A 433 23.30 -37.51 -14.06
N LYS A 434 22.86 -38.74 -14.36
CA LYS A 434 23.24 -39.42 -15.62
C LYS A 434 22.88 -38.60 -16.85
N GLU A 435 21.78 -37.87 -16.78
CA GLU A 435 21.35 -36.87 -17.75
C GLU A 435 21.22 -35.52 -17.06
N ILE A 436 21.48 -34.44 -17.80
CA ILE A 436 21.25 -33.08 -17.33
C ILE A 436 19.83 -32.67 -17.70
N VAL A 437 19.02 -32.35 -16.71
CA VAL A 437 17.63 -31.89 -16.91
C VAL A 437 17.55 -30.43 -16.48
N ASN A 438 17.18 -29.55 -17.41
CA ASN A 438 16.95 -28.13 -17.12
C ASN A 438 15.46 -27.84 -17.25
N LEU A 439 14.86 -27.37 -16.17
CA LEU A 439 13.46 -27.02 -16.09
C LEU A 439 13.32 -25.55 -15.67
N LYS A 440 12.27 -24.91 -16.16
CA LYS A 440 11.97 -23.52 -15.83
C LYS A 440 10.47 -23.33 -15.76
N GLY A 441 9.99 -22.63 -14.72
CA GLY A 441 8.58 -22.48 -14.45
C GLY A 441 8.32 -21.50 -13.31
N GLU A 442 7.06 -21.15 -13.11
CA GLU A 442 6.65 -20.20 -12.06
C GLU A 442 6.33 -20.92 -10.74
N GLU A 443 5.88 -22.18 -10.81
CA GLU A 443 5.48 -22.99 -9.66
C GLU A 443 6.53 -24.07 -9.36
N GLY A 444 7.10 -24.02 -8.16
CA GLY A 444 8.11 -24.96 -7.69
C GLY A 444 7.57 -26.39 -7.63
N LEU A 445 6.33 -26.58 -7.20
CA LEU A 445 5.71 -27.91 -7.15
C LEU A 445 5.60 -28.56 -8.54
N SER A 446 5.26 -27.78 -9.57
CA SER A 446 5.21 -28.27 -10.95
C SER A 446 6.59 -28.62 -11.49
N LEU A 447 7.63 -27.83 -11.16
CA LEU A 447 9.01 -28.17 -11.50
C LEU A 447 9.47 -29.46 -10.84
N GLY A 448 9.16 -29.65 -9.57
CA GLY A 448 9.46 -30.88 -8.84
C GLY A 448 8.73 -32.09 -9.45
N ARG A 449 7.43 -31.95 -9.74
CA ARG A 449 6.62 -33.00 -10.40
C ARG A 449 7.13 -33.36 -11.79
N GLU A 450 7.64 -32.39 -12.54
CA GLU A 450 8.19 -32.66 -13.87
C GLU A 450 9.56 -33.32 -13.79
N LEU A 451 10.38 -32.95 -12.80
CA LEU A 451 11.67 -33.58 -12.55
C LEU A 451 11.51 -35.07 -12.23
N ILE A 452 10.60 -35.44 -11.31
CA ILE A 452 10.42 -36.85 -10.91
C ILE A 452 9.88 -37.75 -12.03
N LYS A 453 9.27 -37.17 -13.07
CA LYS A 453 8.89 -37.94 -14.28
C LYS A 453 10.08 -38.26 -15.17
N ARG A 454 11.18 -37.52 -15.04
CA ARG A 454 12.38 -37.62 -15.90
C ARG A 454 13.52 -38.34 -15.23
N VAL A 455 13.64 -38.17 -13.92
CA VAL A 455 14.75 -38.69 -13.13
C VAL A 455 14.19 -39.54 -12.00
N ASN A 456 14.74 -40.75 -11.87
CA ASN A 456 14.47 -41.62 -10.73
C ASN A 456 15.26 -41.13 -9.51
N ILE A 457 14.72 -40.16 -8.78
CA ILE A 457 15.27 -39.63 -7.53
C ILE A 457 14.63 -40.33 -6.32
N SER A 458 15.38 -40.46 -5.22
CA SER A 458 14.84 -41.00 -3.98
C SER A 458 13.76 -40.08 -3.39
N PRO A 459 12.83 -40.62 -2.57
CA PRO A 459 11.85 -39.79 -1.87
C PRO A 459 12.47 -38.68 -1.01
N GLN A 460 13.61 -38.94 -0.37
CA GLN A 460 14.31 -37.96 0.46
C GLN A 460 14.86 -36.81 -0.39
N HIS A 461 15.44 -37.11 -1.54
CA HIS A 461 15.95 -36.08 -2.45
C HIS A 461 14.80 -35.33 -3.16
N ALA A 462 13.70 -36.02 -3.47
CA ALA A 462 12.48 -35.37 -3.96
C ALA A 462 11.90 -34.39 -2.94
N LEU A 463 11.88 -34.76 -1.65
CA LEU A 463 11.47 -33.88 -0.56
C LEU A 463 12.40 -32.66 -0.45
N TYR A 464 13.72 -32.86 -0.48
CA TYR A 464 14.70 -31.79 -0.43
C TYR A 464 14.54 -30.81 -1.61
N ILE A 465 14.47 -31.33 -2.84
CA ILE A 465 14.24 -30.51 -4.03
C ILE A 465 12.90 -29.78 -3.90
N GLY A 466 11.83 -30.44 -3.46
CA GLY A 466 10.53 -29.82 -3.23
C GLY A 466 10.58 -28.70 -2.20
N TYR A 467 11.30 -28.89 -1.10
CA TYR A 467 11.50 -27.88 -0.06
C TYR A 467 12.28 -26.66 -0.58
N GLU A 468 13.37 -26.88 -1.29
CA GLU A 468 14.17 -25.80 -1.88
C GLU A 468 13.42 -25.09 -3.03
N LEU A 469 12.63 -25.81 -3.83
CA LEU A 469 11.75 -25.22 -4.85
C LEU A 469 10.66 -24.36 -4.20
N ALA A 470 10.05 -24.82 -3.10
CA ALA A 470 9.08 -24.03 -2.36
C ALA A 470 9.71 -22.76 -1.75
N LYS A 471 10.93 -22.86 -1.18
CA LYS A 471 11.68 -21.68 -0.73
C LYS A 471 12.00 -20.73 -1.87
N ALA A 472 12.42 -21.24 -3.03
CA ALA A 472 12.69 -20.44 -4.21
C ALA A 472 11.43 -19.72 -4.70
N GLU A 473 10.29 -20.41 -4.71
CA GLU A 473 8.99 -19.86 -5.06
C GLU A 473 8.56 -18.73 -4.11
N ILE A 474 8.63 -18.94 -2.80
CA ILE A 474 8.32 -17.90 -1.81
C ILE A 474 9.28 -16.71 -1.96
N ALA A 475 10.58 -16.98 -2.17
CA ALA A 475 11.56 -15.92 -2.37
C ALA A 475 11.28 -15.10 -3.63
N LEU A 476 10.90 -15.75 -4.73
CA LEU A 476 10.51 -15.11 -5.98
C LEU A 476 9.27 -14.22 -5.78
N ASN A 477 8.24 -14.74 -5.10
CA ASN A 477 6.99 -14.03 -4.84
C ASN A 477 7.15 -12.83 -3.90
N LEU A 478 8.09 -12.91 -2.94
CA LEU A 478 8.37 -11.85 -1.99
C LEU A 478 9.54 -10.94 -2.42
N ASP A 479 10.03 -11.07 -3.66
CA ASP A 479 11.23 -10.40 -4.17
C ASP A 479 12.51 -10.60 -3.31
N LYS A 480 12.55 -11.61 -2.46
CA LYS A 480 13.69 -11.92 -1.59
C LYS A 480 14.81 -12.63 -2.35
N ASN A 481 16.02 -12.50 -1.84
CA ASN A 481 17.12 -13.34 -2.30
C ASN A 481 16.88 -14.80 -1.88
N TYR A 482 17.16 -15.70 -2.81
CA TYR A 482 17.18 -17.13 -2.56
C TYR A 482 18.62 -17.62 -2.71
N ILE A 483 19.12 -18.25 -1.66
CA ILE A 483 20.35 -19.01 -1.67
C ILE A 483 19.96 -20.40 -1.20
N GLN A 484 20.22 -21.40 -2.04
CA GLN A 484 19.93 -22.79 -1.72
C GLN A 484 20.61 -23.18 -0.40
N ASP A 485 19.94 -24.01 0.39
CA ASP A 485 20.38 -24.47 1.73
C ASP A 485 20.44 -23.38 2.81
N THR A 486 20.23 -22.10 2.46
CA THR A 486 20.14 -21.01 3.44
C THR A 486 18.68 -20.81 3.86
N PRO A 487 18.38 -20.60 5.16
CA PRO A 487 17.03 -20.23 5.58
C PRO A 487 16.54 -18.96 4.88
N LEU A 488 15.29 -18.97 4.40
CA LEU A 488 14.69 -17.80 3.76
C LEU A 488 14.39 -16.67 4.76
N PHE A 489 14.10 -17.05 6.01
CA PHE A 489 13.83 -16.14 7.11
C PHE A 489 14.72 -16.49 8.30
N LYS A 490 15.30 -15.48 8.94
CA LYS A 490 15.91 -15.60 10.26
C LYS A 490 14.83 -15.40 11.31
N ARG A 491 14.74 -16.29 12.31
CA ARG A 491 13.84 -16.07 13.47
C ARG A 491 14.38 -14.89 14.27
N LEU A 492 13.55 -13.89 14.51
CA LEU A 492 13.89 -12.66 15.26
C LEU A 492 14.27 -12.90 16.72
N HIS A 493 13.92 -14.06 17.29
CA HIS A 493 14.19 -14.45 18.67
C HIS A 493 15.01 -15.74 18.78
N LYS A 494 16.06 -15.90 17.98
CA LYS A 494 17.14 -16.79 18.41
C LYS A 494 18.02 -15.98 19.34
N ASN A 495 18.09 -16.38 20.62
CA ASN A 495 19.14 -15.91 21.51
C ASN A 495 20.47 -16.16 20.80
N ASP A 496 21.24 -15.10 20.55
CA ASP A 496 22.63 -15.16 20.08
C ASP A 496 23.53 -15.72 21.20
N ASN A 497 23.29 -16.98 21.56
CA ASN A 497 24.16 -17.81 22.38
C ASN A 497 24.28 -19.18 21.72
N SER A 498 24.82 -19.20 20.50
CA SER A 498 25.50 -20.37 19.97
C SER A 498 26.45 -19.91 18.85
N ASN A 499 27.54 -19.25 19.27
CA ASN A 499 28.81 -19.39 18.56
C ASN A 499 29.39 -20.73 18.96
N SER A 500 29.46 -21.67 18.02
CA SER A 500 30.42 -22.76 17.97
C SER A 500 30.50 -23.28 16.56
#